data_AF-A0A7K7AEM1-F1
#
_entry.id   AF-A0A7K7AEM1-F1
#
_cell.length_a   1.000
_cell.length_b   1.000
_cell.length_c   1.000
_cell.angle_alpha   90.00
_cell.angle_beta   90.00
_cell.angle_gamma   90.00
#
_symmetry.space_group_name_H-M   'P 1'
#
loop_
_entity.id
_entity.type
_entity.pdbx_description
1 polymer ?
#
loop_
_entity_poly.entity_id
_entity_poly.type
_entity_poly.pdbx_seq_one_letter_code
_entity_poly.pdbx_strand_id
1 'polypeptide(L)' 'GAAGRWHGGAQGTAVAAGVPCSGGQVHQECGRPCGQTCADLRLDGAGSCPDLEDTCVPGCNCPPGLVLDDGGQCVPP' A
#
# COMPACT_ATOMS: atom_id res chain seq x y z
N GLY A 1 -47.92 13.38 -4.02
CA GLY A 1 -47.39 12.68 -5.20
C GLY A 1 -45.98 12.23 -4.88
N ALA A 2 -45.73 10.93 -4.95
CA ALA A 2 -44.42 10.34 -4.67
C ALA A 2 -43.38 10.79 -5.71
N ALA A 3 -42.16 11.04 -5.25
CA ALA A 3 -41.04 11.53 -6.06
C ALA A 3 -40.69 10.53 -7.17
N GLY A 4 -40.95 10.95 -8.41
CA GLY A 4 -40.46 10.30 -9.62
C GLY A 4 -38.97 10.55 -9.79
N ARG A 5 -38.25 9.46 -9.99
CA ARG A 5 -36.82 9.37 -10.30
C ARG A 5 -36.51 9.92 -11.70
N TRP A 6 -35.21 10.13 -11.91
CA TRP A 6 -34.43 10.12 -13.16
C TRP A 6 -33.94 11.50 -13.64
N HIS A 7 -32.67 11.79 -13.33
CA HIS A 7 -31.78 12.50 -14.25
C HIS A 7 -30.61 11.57 -14.58
N GLY A 8 -30.55 11.15 -15.83
CA GLY A 8 -29.48 10.33 -16.37
C GLY A 8 -28.25 11.15 -16.78
N GLY A 9 -27.15 10.44 -16.96
CA GLY A 9 -26.15 10.79 -17.96
C GLY A 9 -24.92 11.55 -17.47
N ALA A 10 -24.03 10.86 -16.77
CA ALA A 10 -22.60 10.95 -17.05
C ALA A 10 -21.95 9.59 -16.78
N GLN A 11 -21.27 9.10 -17.81
CA GLN A 11 -20.54 7.85 -17.87
C GLN A 11 -19.23 8.06 -17.10
N GLY A 12 -18.94 7.21 -16.11
CA GLY A 12 -17.71 7.30 -15.34
C GLY A 12 -17.67 6.25 -14.26
N THR A 13 -17.20 5.05 -14.62
CA THR A 13 -16.63 4.13 -13.63
C THR A 13 -15.46 4.85 -12.96
N ALA A 14 -15.66 5.40 -11.76
CA ALA A 14 -14.57 6.07 -11.04
C ALA A 14 -14.68 5.81 -9.53
N VAL A 15 -14.50 4.55 -9.14
CA VAL A 15 -13.83 4.23 -7.88
C VAL A 15 -12.54 3.47 -8.20
N ALA A 16 -11.55 4.23 -8.63
CA ALA A 16 -10.15 3.78 -8.61
C ALA A 16 -9.26 4.99 -8.26
N ALA A 17 -9.71 5.84 -7.33
CA ALA A 17 -8.76 6.58 -6.51
C ALA A 17 -8.16 5.50 -5.60
N GLY A 18 -6.90 5.14 -5.85
CA GLY A 18 -6.21 4.02 -5.22
C GLY A 18 -6.52 3.97 -3.72
N VAL A 19 -6.77 2.75 -3.21
CA VAL A 19 -7.03 2.52 -1.79
C VAL A 19 -6.10 3.40 -0.98
N PRO A 20 -6.61 4.40 -0.22
CA PRO A 20 -5.75 5.25 0.56
C PRO A 20 -4.99 4.34 1.52
N CYS A 21 -3.67 4.39 1.44
CA CYS A 21 -2.81 3.57 2.29
C CYS A 21 -3.21 3.80 3.75
N SER A 22 -3.34 2.70 4.50
CA SER A 22 -3.88 2.70 5.86
C SER A 22 -2.79 2.34 6.86
N GLY A 23 -3.01 2.60 8.14
CA GLY A 23 -2.04 2.23 9.18
C GLY A 23 -0.69 2.95 9.10
N GLY A 24 -0.69 4.20 8.60
CA GLY A 24 0.53 5.02 8.47
C GLY A 24 1.37 4.75 7.22
N GLN A 25 0.92 3.87 6.33
CA GLN A 25 1.55 3.61 5.04
C GLN A 25 1.38 4.82 4.10
N VAL A 26 2.34 4.98 3.19
CA VAL A 26 2.35 5.99 2.13
C VAL A 26 2.34 5.30 0.77
N HIS A 27 1.61 5.87 -0.19
CA HIS A 27 1.66 5.38 -1.56
C HIS A 27 3.03 5.71 -2.15
N GLN A 28 3.71 4.70 -2.67
CA GLN A 28 4.95 4.85 -3.40
C GLN A 28 4.81 4.23 -4.77
N GLU A 29 5.24 4.95 -5.80
CA GLU A 29 5.23 4.46 -7.18
C GLU A 29 6.37 3.46 -7.44
N CYS A 30 7.39 3.51 -6.58
CA CYS A 30 8.60 2.70 -6.65
C CYS A 30 9.03 2.34 -5.21
N GLY A 31 8.31 1.40 -4.60
CA GLY A 31 8.63 0.85 -3.29
C GLY A 31 9.50 -0.41 -3.39
N ARG A 32 10.29 -0.67 -2.35
CA ARG A 32 11.04 -1.93 -2.24
C ARG A 32 10.05 -3.10 -2.10
N PRO A 33 10.23 -4.21 -2.83
CA PRO A 33 9.32 -5.34 -2.79
C PRO A 33 9.45 -6.19 -1.51
N CYS A 34 10.40 -5.89 -0.63
CA CYS A 34 10.62 -6.64 0.60
C CYS A 34 11.31 -5.81 1.69
N GLY A 35 11.50 -6.43 2.86
CA GLY A 35 11.97 -5.74 4.06
C GLY A 35 10.96 -4.69 4.54
N GLN A 36 9.70 -4.82 4.11
CA GLN A 36 8.64 -3.86 4.40
C GLN A 36 7.81 -4.30 5.59
N THR A 37 7.94 -5.55 6.03
CA THR A 37 7.21 -6.11 7.16
C THR A 37 8.14 -6.66 8.23
N CYS A 38 7.66 -6.73 9.48
CA CYS A 38 8.39 -7.38 10.58
C CYS A 38 8.71 -8.85 10.28
N ALA A 39 7.87 -9.54 9.50
CA ALA A 39 8.10 -10.90 9.08
C ALA A 39 9.28 -11.02 8.12
N ASP A 40 9.43 -10.08 7.18
CA ASP A 40 10.57 -10.04 6.24
C ASP A 40 11.90 -9.85 6.98
N LEU A 41 11.91 -9.03 8.03
CA LEU A 41 13.11 -8.77 8.84
C LEU A 41 13.53 -9.96 9.71
N ARG A 42 12.57 -10.81 10.12
CA ARG A 42 12.84 -11.97 10.97
C ARG A 42 13.48 -13.14 10.22
N LEU A 43 13.40 -13.19 8.89
CA LEU A 43 14.19 -14.13 8.11
C LEU A 43 15.64 -13.64 8.07
N ASP A 44 16.53 -14.42 8.65
CA ASP A 44 17.93 -14.16 8.96
C ASP A 44 18.74 -13.61 7.74
N GLY A 45 18.65 -12.30 7.50
CA GLY A 45 19.32 -11.62 6.39
C GLY A 45 18.49 -11.46 5.10
N ALA A 46 17.26 -11.97 5.04
CA ALA A 46 16.38 -11.85 3.87
C ALA A 46 15.52 -10.58 3.86
N GLY A 47 15.57 -9.77 4.93
CA GLY A 47 14.97 -8.43 4.95
C GLY A 47 15.58 -7.50 3.91
N SER A 48 16.80 -7.80 3.44
CA SER A 48 17.36 -7.26 2.21
C SER A 48 17.15 -8.32 1.14
N CYS A 49 16.38 -8.04 0.09
CA CYS A 49 16.31 -8.90 -1.09
C CYS A 49 17.34 -8.42 -2.09
N PRO A 50 18.58 -8.93 -2.04
CA PRO A 50 19.67 -8.45 -2.89
C PRO A 50 19.32 -8.58 -4.38
N ASP A 51 18.60 -9.62 -4.76
CA ASP A 51 18.18 -9.88 -6.15
C ASP A 51 17.07 -8.95 -6.65
N LEU A 52 16.45 -8.17 -5.75
CA LEU A 52 15.35 -7.26 -6.07
C LEU A 52 15.67 -5.79 -5.75
N GLU A 53 16.92 -5.45 -5.42
CA GLU A 53 17.30 -4.06 -5.09
C GLU A 53 17.07 -3.10 -6.28
N ASP A 54 17.27 -3.57 -7.51
CA ASP A 54 16.99 -2.81 -8.74
C ASP A 54 15.52 -2.89 -9.18
N THR A 55 14.70 -3.67 -8.49
CA THR A 55 13.27 -3.84 -8.79
C THR A 55 12.44 -3.05 -7.80
N CYS A 56 11.56 -2.19 -8.30
CA CYS A 56 10.57 -1.55 -7.47
C CYS A 56 9.16 -1.76 -8.01
N VAL A 57 8.21 -1.77 -7.09
CA VAL A 57 6.80 -2.00 -7.40
C VAL A 57 5.96 -0.86 -6.81
N PRO A 58 4.93 -0.38 -7.53
CA PRO A 58 4.00 0.60 -6.98
C PRO A 58 3.10 -0.04 -5.93
N GLY A 59 2.93 0.62 -4.79
CA GLY A 59 2.14 0.09 -3.67
C GLY A 59 2.13 0.99 -2.43
N CYS A 60 1.48 0.49 -1.37
CA CYS A 60 1.50 1.11 -0.05
C CYS A 60 2.68 0.55 0.75
N ASN A 61 3.60 1.41 1.17
CA ASN A 61 4.75 1.02 1.99
C ASN A 61 4.85 1.91 3.23
N CYS A 62 5.55 1.42 4.25
CA CYS A 62 5.88 2.25 5.40
C CYS A 62 6.93 3.32 5.04
N PRO A 63 6.91 4.49 5.71
CA PRO A 63 7.96 5.48 5.58
C PRO A 63 9.33 4.90 5.98
N PRO A 64 10.45 5.51 5.53
CA PRO A 64 11.78 5.10 5.93
C PRO A 64 11.92 5.00 7.46
N GLY A 65 12.47 3.88 7.94
CA GLY A 65 12.67 3.62 9.37
C GLY A 65 11.50 2.93 10.09
N LEU A 66 10.42 2.61 9.38
CA LEU A 66 9.28 1.85 9.90
C LEU A 66 9.03 0.60 9.04
N VAL A 67 8.40 -0.40 9.65
CA VAL A 67 7.96 -1.64 9.02
C VAL A 67 6.52 -1.95 9.36
N LEU A 68 5.84 -2.68 8.49
CA LEU A 68 4.46 -3.09 8.68
C LEU A 68 4.41 -4.27 9.66
N ASP A 69 3.62 -4.11 10.73
CA ASP A 69 3.30 -5.18 11.66
C ASP A 69 2.15 -6.08 11.13
N ASP A 70 1.91 -7.22 11.77
CA ASP A 70 0.81 -8.14 11.45
C ASP A 70 -0.59 -7.49 11.54
N GLY A 71 -0.73 -6.43 12.34
CA GLY A 71 -1.91 -5.58 12.44
C GLY A 71 -2.06 -4.52 11.33
N GLY A 72 -1.11 -4.44 10.39
CA GLY A 72 -1.14 -3.49 9.29
C GLY A 72 -0.76 -2.07 9.69
N GLN A 73 -0.05 -1.88 10.80
CA GLN A 73 0.46 -0.58 11.25
C GLN A 73 1.96 -0.45 10.96
N CYS A 74 2.40 0.73 10.53
CA CYS A 74 3.82 1.06 10.46
C CYS A 74 4.38 1.31 11.86
N VAL A 75 5.28 0.43 12.29
CA VAL A 75 5.92 0.44 13.61
C VAL A 75 7.45 0.42 13.49
N PRO A 76 8.18 0.84 14.52
CA PRO A 76 9.62 0.63 14.57
C PRO A 76 9.97 -0.87 14.48
N PRO A 77 10.96 -1.26 13.66
CA PRO A 77 11.38 -2.65 13.48
C PRO A 77 12.00 -3.30 14.72
#